data_AF-A0A7Y0BNU2-F1
#
_entry.id   AF-A0A7Y0BNU2-F1
#
_cell.length_a   1.000
_cell.length_b   1.000
_cell.length_c   1.000
_cell.angle_alpha   90.00
_cell.angle_beta   90.00
_cell.angle_gamma   90.00
#
_symmetry.space_group_name_H-M   'P 1'
#
loop_
_entity.id
_entity.type
_entity.pdbx_description
1 polymer ?
#
loop_
_entity_poly.entity_id
_entity_poly.type
_entity_poly.pdbx_seq_one_letter_code
_entity_poly.pdbx_strand_id
1 'polypeptide(L)'
;MNAPAKIEIPSTDIAVVVEQTPEIVLTDKAQRESFYEHIQREVDAFEPDTSTEKGRKAIKSLAYKITRTKTAIDDAGKKLNEEARARINAVDAERRSVKEKLTALATAVRQPLTDWEDFEAERVETCRAIIAGFKASSVVTIEDTEASVRARGGDVWKTELNADLFGEMLPEAEAAKALAIDTLKAAMARLAKEEADRAELDRLRAEQAEREERERAEREAREAEERRAAEEKAAEERRIAAEKAEAERIERAKQEAAEQAQREAAAAAQREIDEANRRAAEAERAAQVERDRIAAEEAERQAEAKRLADEQAAREADQAHRSAVMKAAKEAIMTCGVDEDTAKKIVLLIRAGEVPNVSLRF
;
A
#
# COMPACT_ATOMS: atom_id res chain seq x y z
N MET A 1 -92.50 59.42 -53.79
CA MET A 1 -93.82 60.12 -53.72
C MET A 1 -93.73 61.17 -52.63
N ASN A 2 -94.38 62.31 -52.89
CA ASN A 2 -94.48 63.54 -52.09
C ASN A 2 -93.22 64.39 -51.87
N ALA A 3 -93.08 65.37 -52.77
CA ALA A 3 -92.41 66.63 -52.49
C ALA A 3 -92.99 67.27 -51.23
N PRO A 4 -92.18 67.88 -50.34
CA PRO A 4 -92.72 68.65 -49.24
C PRO A 4 -93.37 69.91 -49.81
N ALA A 5 -94.67 70.03 -49.59
CA ALA A 5 -95.46 71.20 -49.91
C ALA A 5 -94.81 72.44 -49.29
N LYS A 6 -94.58 73.47 -50.12
CA LYS A 6 -94.28 74.82 -49.63
C LYS A 6 -95.49 75.28 -48.83
N ILE A 7 -95.36 75.26 -47.52
CA ILE A 7 -96.30 75.90 -46.61
C ILE A 7 -96.03 77.40 -46.73
N GLU A 8 -96.82 78.09 -47.56
CA GLU A 8 -96.95 79.54 -47.49
C GLU A 8 -97.61 79.87 -46.15
N ILE A 9 -96.80 80.27 -45.17
CA ILE A 9 -97.29 80.81 -43.91
C ILE A 9 -97.70 82.27 -44.18
N PRO A 10 -98.89 82.72 -43.75
CA PRO A 10 -99.34 84.10 -43.95
C PRO A 10 -98.32 85.05 -43.32
N SER A 11 -98.12 86.22 -43.94
CA SER A 11 -97.32 87.35 -43.46
C SER A 11 -97.69 87.75 -42.02
N THR A 12 -97.17 86.98 -41.07
CA THR A 12 -97.12 87.31 -39.65
C THR A 12 -95.90 88.22 -39.53
N ASP A 13 -96.08 89.41 -38.97
CA ASP A 13 -95.00 90.38 -38.83
C ASP A 13 -93.76 89.69 -38.23
N ILE A 14 -92.65 89.64 -38.99
CA ILE A 14 -91.44 88.91 -38.63
C ILE A 14 -90.89 89.38 -37.27
N ALA A 15 -91.15 90.63 -36.88
CA ALA A 15 -90.83 91.12 -35.54
C ALA A 15 -91.59 90.39 -34.43
N VAL A 16 -92.88 90.09 -34.63
CA VAL A 16 -93.71 89.36 -33.67
C VAL A 16 -93.25 87.90 -33.56
N VAL A 17 -92.92 87.30 -34.70
CA VAL A 17 -92.40 85.92 -34.74
C VAL A 17 -91.09 85.81 -33.97
N VAL A 18 -90.16 86.76 -34.15
CA VAL A 18 -88.88 86.78 -33.43
C VAL A 18 -89.05 87.16 -31.96
N GLU A 19 -90.05 87.96 -31.59
CA GLU A 19 -90.35 88.25 -30.17
C GLU A 19 -90.90 87.02 -29.43
N GLN A 20 -91.70 86.18 -30.10
CA GLN A 20 -92.25 84.95 -29.52
C GLN A 20 -91.27 83.77 -29.56
N THR A 21 -90.43 83.71 -30.61
CA THR A 21 -89.51 82.60 -30.88
C THR A 21 -88.15 83.13 -31.35
N PRO A 22 -87.34 83.74 -30.46
CA PRO A 22 -86.07 84.38 -30.85
C PRO A 22 -85.07 83.41 -31.47
N GLU A 23 -85.12 82.13 -31.11
CA GLU A 23 -84.25 81.08 -31.64
C GLU A 23 -84.43 80.84 -33.15
N ILE A 24 -85.55 81.25 -33.75
CA ILE A 24 -85.79 81.09 -35.19
C ILE A 24 -84.75 81.84 -36.02
N VAL A 25 -84.24 82.95 -35.49
CA VAL A 25 -83.15 83.73 -36.11
C VAL A 25 -81.85 82.93 -36.15
N LEU A 26 -81.66 81.98 -35.23
CA LEU A 26 -80.46 81.13 -35.17
C LEU A 26 -80.60 79.88 -36.05
N THR A 27 -81.80 79.29 -36.11
CA THR A 27 -82.04 77.98 -36.72
C THR A 27 -82.52 78.05 -38.18
N ASP A 28 -83.15 79.15 -38.59
CA ASP A 28 -83.67 79.34 -39.94
C ASP A 28 -83.00 80.54 -40.63
N LYS A 29 -82.34 80.27 -41.76
CA LYS A 29 -81.65 81.29 -42.54
C LYS A 29 -82.61 82.31 -43.16
N ALA A 30 -83.74 81.87 -43.70
CA ALA A 30 -84.68 82.74 -44.38
C ALA A 30 -85.36 83.69 -43.40
N GLN A 31 -85.73 83.19 -42.21
CA GLN A 31 -86.33 84.00 -41.16
C GLN A 31 -85.33 85.02 -40.58
N ARG A 32 -84.06 84.64 -40.42
CA ARG A 32 -82.99 85.56 -40.03
C ARG A 32 -82.82 86.71 -41.02
N GLU A 33 -82.75 86.40 -42.32
CA GLU A 33 -82.62 87.40 -43.37
C GLU A 33 -83.84 88.34 -43.40
N SER A 34 -85.06 87.78 -43.32
CA SER A 34 -86.30 88.56 -43.27
C SER A 34 -86.36 89.50 -42.05
N PHE A 35 -85.90 89.03 -40.88
CA PHE A 35 -85.86 89.83 -39.66
C PHE A 35 -84.86 90.99 -39.75
N TYR A 36 -83.68 90.75 -40.33
CA TYR A 36 -82.70 91.81 -40.55
C TYR A 36 -83.18 92.85 -41.55
N GLU A 37 -83.82 92.43 -42.64
CA GLU A 37 -84.45 93.37 -43.58
C GLU A 37 -85.54 94.22 -42.91
N HIS A 38 -86.35 93.62 -42.03
CA HIS A 38 -87.36 94.34 -41.27
C HIS A 38 -86.75 95.41 -40.36
N ILE A 39 -85.74 95.05 -39.56
CA ILE A 39 -85.03 96.02 -38.71
C ILE A 39 -84.37 97.12 -39.56
N GLN A 40 -83.74 96.76 -40.68
CA GLN A 40 -83.10 97.73 -41.55
C GLN A 40 -84.11 98.73 -42.13
N ARG A 41 -85.29 98.26 -42.57
CA ARG A 41 -86.38 99.14 -43.02
C ARG A 41 -86.88 100.05 -41.90
N GLU A 42 -87.01 99.55 -40.66
CA GLU A 42 -87.42 100.37 -39.51
C GLU A 42 -86.37 101.47 -39.19
N VAL A 43 -85.08 101.14 -39.31
CA VAL A 43 -83.97 102.09 -39.12
C VAL A 43 -83.89 103.11 -40.25
N ASP A 44 -84.02 102.69 -41.50
CA ASP A 44 -83.94 103.58 -42.68
C ASP A 44 -85.12 104.57 -42.73
N ALA A 45 -86.29 104.15 -42.25
CA ALA A 45 -87.48 105.01 -42.15
C ALA A 45 -87.46 105.97 -40.95
N PHE A 46 -86.52 105.80 -40.01
CA PHE A 46 -86.44 106.60 -38.79
C PHE A 46 -85.62 107.87 -39.02
N GLU A 47 -86.25 109.05 -38.91
CA GLU A 47 -85.59 110.35 -39.02
C GLU A 47 -85.07 110.83 -37.64
N PRO A 48 -83.75 110.82 -37.38
CA PRO A 48 -83.22 111.17 -36.07
C PRO A 48 -83.18 112.69 -35.84
N ASP A 49 -83.92 113.17 -34.84
CA ASP A 49 -83.84 114.55 -34.35
C ASP A 49 -83.10 114.62 -33.00
N THR A 50 -81.97 115.32 -32.97
CA THR A 50 -81.18 115.52 -31.74
C THR A 50 -81.46 116.86 -31.06
N SER A 51 -82.16 117.78 -31.74
CA SER A 51 -82.44 119.13 -31.24
C SER A 51 -83.51 119.12 -30.14
N THR A 52 -84.49 118.21 -30.21
CA THR A 52 -85.56 118.10 -29.21
C THR A 52 -85.35 116.97 -28.20
N GLU A 53 -85.90 117.12 -27.00
CA GLU A 53 -85.90 116.04 -26.00
C GLU A 53 -86.66 114.79 -26.50
N LYS A 54 -87.76 115.01 -27.24
CA LYS A 54 -88.58 113.94 -27.82
C LYS A 54 -87.78 113.13 -28.86
N GLY A 55 -87.06 113.78 -29.77
CA GLY A 55 -86.22 113.10 -30.76
C GLY A 55 -85.08 112.31 -30.13
N ARG A 56 -84.39 112.87 -29.14
CA ARG A 56 -83.35 112.14 -28.36
C ARG A 56 -83.91 110.92 -27.63
N LYS A 57 -85.14 110.97 -27.11
CA LYS A 57 -85.83 109.82 -26.49
C LYS A 57 -86.21 108.76 -27.53
N ALA A 58 -86.66 109.16 -28.72
CA ALA A 58 -87.00 108.24 -29.80
C ALA A 58 -85.77 107.46 -30.30
N ILE A 59 -84.62 108.13 -30.49
CA ILE A 59 -83.35 107.49 -30.86
C ILE A 59 -82.97 106.43 -29.81
N LYS A 60 -83.01 106.80 -28.52
CA LYS A 60 -82.73 105.87 -27.41
C LYS A 60 -83.68 104.68 -27.41
N SER A 61 -84.96 104.89 -27.70
CA SER A 61 -85.98 103.84 -27.72
C SER A 61 -85.76 102.82 -28.85
N LEU A 62 -85.43 103.29 -30.06
CA LEU A 62 -85.15 102.40 -31.19
C LEU A 62 -83.88 101.57 -30.94
N ALA A 63 -82.80 102.23 -30.49
CA ALA A 63 -81.57 101.54 -30.10
C ALA A 63 -81.83 100.51 -28.98
N TYR A 64 -82.62 100.88 -27.97
CA TYR A 64 -83.00 99.97 -26.90
C TYR A 64 -83.77 98.75 -27.42
N LYS A 65 -84.77 98.94 -28.30
CA LYS A 65 -85.52 97.84 -28.93
C LYS A 65 -84.58 96.86 -29.62
N ILE A 66 -83.66 97.34 -30.47
CA ILE A 66 -82.70 96.50 -31.19
C ILE A 66 -81.80 95.73 -30.21
N THR A 67 -81.24 96.42 -29.20
CA THR A 67 -80.38 95.75 -28.20
C THR A 67 -81.12 94.71 -27.37
N ARG A 68 -82.38 94.97 -27.01
CA ARG A 68 -83.24 94.03 -26.29
C ARG A 68 -83.52 92.78 -27.12
N THR A 69 -83.86 92.93 -28.40
CA THR A 69 -84.09 91.78 -29.27
C THR A 69 -82.81 90.98 -29.54
N LYS A 70 -81.66 91.65 -29.68
CA LYS A 70 -80.34 90.98 -29.75
C LYS A 70 -80.09 90.12 -28.51
N THR A 71 -80.34 90.66 -27.31
CA THR A 71 -80.19 89.91 -26.05
C THR A 71 -81.14 88.72 -26.00
N ALA A 72 -82.40 88.88 -26.40
CA ALA A 72 -83.37 87.77 -26.44
C ALA A 72 -82.92 86.63 -27.37
N ILE A 73 -82.35 86.95 -28.53
CA ILE A 73 -81.79 85.95 -29.47
C ILE A 73 -80.57 85.25 -28.85
N ASP A 74 -79.65 85.99 -28.22
CA ASP A 74 -78.47 85.41 -27.56
C ASP A 74 -78.87 84.47 -26.39
N ASP A 75 -79.82 84.89 -25.57
CA ASP A 75 -80.33 84.09 -24.45
C ASP A 75 -81.05 82.82 -24.95
N ALA A 76 -81.83 82.92 -26.04
CA ALA A 76 -82.44 81.75 -26.68
C ALA A 76 -81.38 80.77 -27.23
N GLY A 77 -80.30 81.28 -27.82
CA GLY A 77 -79.17 80.47 -28.27
C GLY A 77 -78.42 79.76 -27.14
N LYS A 78 -78.19 80.45 -26.01
CA LYS A 78 -77.63 79.84 -24.80
C LYS A 78 -78.52 78.71 -24.28
N LYS A 79 -79.83 78.96 -24.19
CA LYS A 79 -80.81 77.96 -23.76
C LYS A 79 -80.82 76.73 -24.68
N LEU A 80 -80.79 76.91 -25.99
CA LEU A 80 -80.68 75.78 -26.95
C LEU A 80 -79.41 74.96 -26.72
N ASN A 81 -78.27 75.61 -26.50
CA ASN A 81 -77.00 74.92 -26.23
C ASN A 81 -77.03 74.18 -24.89
N GLU A 82 -77.61 74.77 -23.85
CA GLU A 82 -77.79 74.13 -22.55
C GLU A 82 -78.68 72.89 -22.66
N GLU A 83 -79.83 72.98 -23.33
CA GLU A 83 -80.74 71.86 -23.55
C GLU A 83 -80.10 70.75 -24.42
N ALA A 84 -79.32 71.12 -25.43
CA ALA A 84 -78.59 70.16 -26.26
C ALA A 84 -77.51 69.43 -25.45
N ARG A 85 -76.71 70.16 -24.66
CA ARG A 85 -75.70 69.56 -23.77
C ARG A 85 -76.34 68.68 -22.70
N ALA A 86 -77.45 69.10 -22.11
CA ALA A 86 -78.19 68.29 -21.14
C ALA A 86 -78.65 66.97 -21.76
N ARG A 87 -79.21 67.01 -22.97
CA ARG A 87 -79.61 65.81 -23.72
C ARG A 87 -78.42 64.90 -24.04
N ILE A 88 -77.32 65.46 -24.54
CA ILE A 88 -76.09 64.71 -24.84
C ILE A 88 -75.55 64.03 -23.58
N ASN A 89 -75.42 64.78 -22.48
CA ASN A 89 -74.88 64.28 -21.22
C ASN A 89 -75.76 63.16 -20.64
N ALA A 90 -77.08 63.29 -20.72
CA ALA A 90 -78.01 62.26 -20.28
C ALA A 90 -77.85 60.96 -21.10
N VAL A 91 -77.79 61.07 -22.43
CA VAL A 91 -77.57 59.91 -23.31
C VAL A 91 -76.20 59.26 -23.04
N ASP A 92 -75.16 60.06 -22.83
CA ASP A 92 -73.82 59.58 -22.51
C ASP A 92 -73.77 58.84 -21.17
N ALA A 93 -74.46 59.35 -20.15
CA ALA A 93 -74.58 58.69 -18.85
C ALA A 93 -75.29 57.34 -18.98
N GLU A 94 -76.42 57.30 -19.67
CA GLU A 94 -77.15 56.05 -19.91
C GLU A 94 -76.35 55.07 -20.77
N ARG A 95 -75.63 55.53 -21.79
CA ARG A 95 -74.75 54.67 -22.60
C ARG A 95 -73.69 53.99 -21.74
N ARG A 96 -73.06 54.71 -20.80
CA ARG A 96 -72.07 54.13 -19.88
C ARG A 96 -72.73 53.11 -18.96
N SER A 97 -73.86 53.46 -18.34
CA SER A 97 -74.66 52.57 -17.48
C SER A 97 -75.08 51.28 -18.19
N VAL A 98 -75.60 51.39 -19.42
CA VAL A 98 -75.98 50.23 -20.24
C VAL A 98 -74.77 49.36 -20.57
N LYS A 99 -73.65 49.96 -20.98
CA LYS A 99 -72.41 49.22 -21.25
C LYS A 99 -71.95 48.45 -20.02
N GLU A 100 -71.87 49.10 -18.87
CA GLU A 100 -71.45 48.48 -17.60
C GLU A 100 -72.37 47.31 -17.22
N LYS A 101 -73.70 47.50 -17.29
CA LYS A 101 -74.67 46.43 -16.99
C LYS A 101 -74.56 45.25 -17.95
N LEU A 102 -74.44 45.51 -19.26
CA LEU A 102 -74.30 44.43 -20.25
C LEU A 102 -72.97 43.69 -20.11
N THR A 103 -71.88 44.40 -19.80
CA THR A 103 -70.59 43.76 -19.49
C THR A 103 -70.70 42.89 -18.24
N ALA A 104 -71.30 43.39 -17.16
CA ALA A 104 -71.48 42.61 -15.94
C ALA A 104 -72.34 41.35 -16.18
N LEU A 105 -73.42 41.47 -16.96
CA LEU A 105 -74.25 40.32 -17.35
C LEU A 105 -73.47 39.31 -18.19
N ALA A 106 -72.69 39.77 -19.18
CA ALA A 106 -71.87 38.89 -20.00
C ALA A 106 -70.82 38.15 -19.15
N THR A 107 -70.17 38.85 -18.21
CA THR A 107 -69.25 38.22 -17.24
C THR A 107 -69.97 37.19 -16.39
N ALA A 108 -71.12 37.52 -15.80
CA ALA A 108 -71.87 36.60 -14.95
C ALA A 108 -72.33 35.35 -15.72
N VAL A 109 -72.75 35.50 -16.98
CA VAL A 109 -73.12 34.37 -17.84
C VAL A 109 -71.92 33.49 -18.18
N ARG A 110 -70.73 34.08 -18.36
CA ARG A 110 -69.49 33.33 -18.63
C ARG A 110 -68.89 32.71 -17.37
N GLN A 111 -69.13 33.27 -16.19
CA GLN A 111 -68.46 32.89 -14.94
C GLN A 111 -68.46 31.37 -14.69
N PRO A 112 -69.58 30.62 -14.82
CA PRO A 112 -69.57 29.17 -14.58
C PRO A 112 -68.65 28.40 -15.54
N LEU A 113 -68.50 28.87 -16.79
CA LEU A 113 -67.57 28.28 -17.74
C LEU A 113 -66.13 28.59 -17.34
N THR A 114 -65.84 29.82 -16.91
CA THR A 114 -64.51 30.20 -16.43
C THR A 114 -64.11 29.41 -15.18
N ASP A 115 -65.02 29.26 -14.21
CA ASP A 115 -64.78 28.46 -13.01
C ASP A 115 -64.48 26.98 -13.36
N TRP A 116 -65.20 26.43 -14.34
CA TRP A 116 -64.94 25.08 -14.84
C TRP A 116 -63.62 24.98 -15.61
N GLU A 117 -63.31 25.95 -16.49
CA GLU A 117 -62.04 26.02 -17.25
C GLU A 117 -60.84 26.04 -16.28
N ASP A 118 -60.93 26.82 -15.20
CA ASP A 118 -59.86 26.94 -14.18
C ASP A 118 -59.72 25.65 -13.37
N PHE A 119 -60.83 25.07 -12.90
CA PHE A 119 -60.81 23.78 -12.19
C PHE A 119 -60.26 22.65 -13.07
N GLU A 120 -60.68 22.60 -14.33
CA GLU A 120 -60.23 21.60 -15.29
C GLU A 120 -58.74 21.75 -15.61
N ALA A 121 -58.24 22.99 -15.74
CA ALA A 121 -56.82 23.25 -15.90
C ALA A 121 -56.01 22.77 -14.69
N GLU A 122 -56.45 23.05 -13.47
CA GLU A 122 -55.81 22.58 -12.24
C GLU A 122 -55.83 21.05 -12.12
N ARG A 123 -56.97 20.42 -12.48
CA ARG A 123 -57.12 18.97 -12.53
C ARG A 123 -56.10 18.35 -13.49
N VAL A 124 -56.01 18.87 -14.72
CA VAL A 124 -55.09 18.39 -15.75
C VAL A 124 -53.63 18.55 -15.30
N GLU A 125 -53.26 19.70 -14.73
CA GLU A 125 -51.90 19.92 -14.22
C GLU A 125 -51.55 18.96 -13.07
N THR A 126 -52.50 18.71 -12.16
CA THR A 126 -52.32 17.71 -11.09
C THR A 126 -52.07 16.31 -11.67
N CYS A 127 -52.87 15.89 -12.66
CA CYS A 127 -52.69 14.61 -13.34
C CYS A 127 -51.33 14.52 -14.03
N ARG A 128 -50.90 15.57 -14.74
CA ARG A 128 -49.58 15.65 -15.38
C ARG A 128 -48.44 15.55 -14.36
N ALA A 129 -48.56 16.23 -13.22
CA ALA A 129 -47.57 16.18 -12.16
C ALA A 129 -47.42 14.76 -11.57
N ILE A 130 -48.53 14.04 -11.35
CA ILE A 130 -48.50 12.65 -10.89
C ILE A 130 -47.82 11.74 -11.92
N ILE A 131 -48.20 11.85 -13.20
CA ILE A 131 -47.59 11.09 -14.30
C ILE A 131 -46.09 11.37 -14.39
N ALA A 132 -45.69 12.65 -14.31
CA ALA A 132 -44.28 13.04 -14.28
C ALA A 132 -43.55 12.47 -13.07
N GLY A 133 -44.19 12.42 -11.90
CA GLY A 133 -43.68 11.78 -10.69
C GLY A 133 -43.39 10.29 -10.87
N PHE A 134 -44.25 9.54 -11.55
CA PHE A 134 -43.98 8.14 -11.89
C PHE A 134 -42.79 8.00 -12.84
N LYS A 135 -42.75 8.83 -13.90
CA LYS A 135 -41.64 8.84 -14.87
C LYS A 135 -40.32 9.17 -14.17
N ALA A 136 -40.27 10.18 -13.31
CA ALA A 136 -39.09 10.51 -12.52
C ALA A 136 -38.71 9.37 -11.56
N SER A 137 -39.71 8.74 -10.94
CA SER A 137 -39.46 7.63 -10.01
C SER A 137 -38.81 6.42 -10.70
N SER A 138 -39.13 6.17 -11.97
CA SER A 138 -38.53 5.08 -12.75
C SER A 138 -37.03 5.27 -13.06
N VAL A 139 -36.47 6.46 -12.85
CA VAL A 139 -35.05 6.73 -13.10
C VAL A 139 -34.22 6.22 -11.93
N VAL A 140 -33.45 5.15 -12.13
CA VAL A 140 -32.55 4.57 -11.12
C VAL A 140 -31.12 4.99 -11.43
N THR A 141 -30.43 5.57 -10.46
CA THR A 141 -29.05 6.06 -10.62
C THR A 141 -28.05 5.15 -9.93
N ILE A 142 -26.76 5.49 -10.03
CA ILE A 142 -25.69 4.75 -9.33
C ILE A 142 -25.69 4.99 -7.81
N GLU A 143 -26.29 6.09 -7.36
CA GLU A 143 -26.37 6.46 -5.94
C GLU A 143 -27.52 5.73 -5.23
N ASP A 144 -28.41 5.09 -6.00
CA ASP A 144 -29.54 4.37 -5.46
C ASP A 144 -29.11 3.07 -4.75
N THR A 145 -29.72 2.83 -3.59
CA THR A 145 -29.57 1.61 -2.78
C THR A 145 -30.83 0.75 -2.89
N GLU A 146 -30.75 -0.53 -2.51
CA GLU A 146 -31.92 -1.39 -2.52
C GLU A 146 -33.07 -0.79 -1.67
N ALA A 147 -32.72 -0.20 -0.53
CA ALA A 147 -33.66 0.47 0.36
C ALA A 147 -34.31 1.73 -0.26
N SER A 148 -33.55 2.59 -0.95
CA SER A 148 -34.10 3.80 -1.57
C SER A 148 -35.04 3.46 -2.73
N VAL A 149 -34.68 2.48 -3.56
CA VAL A 149 -35.50 2.00 -4.67
C VAL A 149 -36.77 1.33 -4.14
N ARG A 150 -36.67 0.55 -3.05
CA ARG A 150 -37.84 -0.07 -2.41
C ARG A 150 -38.80 0.97 -1.84
N ALA A 151 -38.31 1.99 -1.14
CA ALA A 151 -39.14 3.05 -0.61
C ALA A 151 -39.91 3.76 -1.73
N ARG A 152 -39.19 4.15 -2.79
CA ARG A 152 -39.78 4.81 -3.96
C ARG A 152 -40.82 3.93 -4.67
N GLY A 153 -40.51 2.64 -4.85
CA GLY A 153 -41.45 1.68 -5.43
C GLY A 153 -42.71 1.50 -4.58
N GLY A 154 -42.57 1.53 -3.26
CA GLY A 154 -43.68 1.51 -2.32
C GLY A 154 -44.58 2.74 -2.44
N ASP A 155 -43.99 3.93 -2.59
CA ASP A 155 -44.75 5.17 -2.76
C ASP A 155 -45.51 5.19 -4.10
N VAL A 156 -44.84 4.81 -5.21
CA VAL A 156 -45.49 4.65 -6.52
C VAL A 156 -46.65 3.65 -6.44
N TRP A 157 -46.44 2.51 -5.77
CA TRP A 157 -47.46 1.46 -5.63
C TRP A 157 -48.71 1.98 -4.90
N LYS A 158 -48.52 2.71 -3.79
CA LYS A 158 -49.60 3.26 -2.96
C LYS A 158 -50.40 4.36 -3.63
N THR A 159 -49.84 5.08 -4.62
CA THR A 159 -50.57 6.13 -5.32
C THR A 159 -51.74 5.56 -6.10
N GLU A 160 -52.96 5.77 -5.62
CA GLU A 160 -54.18 5.31 -6.30
C GLU A 160 -54.50 6.21 -7.50
N LEU A 161 -54.83 5.58 -8.64
CA LEU A 161 -55.26 6.29 -9.85
C LEU A 161 -56.78 6.30 -9.90
N ASN A 162 -57.36 7.46 -9.63
CA ASN A 162 -58.80 7.66 -9.63
C ASN A 162 -59.28 7.97 -11.07
N ALA A 163 -60.24 7.18 -11.56
CA ALA A 163 -60.75 7.33 -12.93
C ALA A 163 -61.45 8.67 -13.19
N ASP A 164 -62.16 9.21 -12.20
CA ASP A 164 -62.83 10.51 -12.31
C ASP A 164 -61.82 11.65 -12.33
N LEU A 165 -60.74 11.53 -11.56
CA LEU A 165 -59.66 12.53 -11.54
C LEU A 165 -58.87 12.56 -12.83
N PHE A 166 -58.54 11.39 -13.42
CA PHE A 166 -57.68 11.33 -14.59
C PHE A 166 -58.45 11.39 -15.92
N GLY A 167 -59.68 10.87 -15.97
CA GLY A 167 -60.49 10.82 -17.19
C GLY A 167 -59.71 10.18 -18.35
N GLU A 168 -59.59 10.90 -19.46
CA GLU A 168 -58.86 10.45 -20.65
C GLU A 168 -57.34 10.24 -20.43
N MET A 169 -56.77 10.82 -19.38
CA MET A 169 -55.35 10.64 -19.02
C MET A 169 -55.09 9.37 -18.21
N LEU A 170 -56.14 8.65 -17.78
CA LEU A 170 -55.99 7.45 -16.94
C LEU A 170 -55.10 6.38 -17.59
N PRO A 171 -55.26 6.02 -18.88
CA PRO A 171 -54.40 5.03 -19.50
C PRO A 171 -52.92 5.43 -19.54
N GLU A 172 -52.61 6.72 -19.72
CA GLU A 172 -51.23 7.21 -19.66
C GLU A 172 -50.68 7.08 -18.23
N ALA A 173 -51.47 7.45 -17.22
CA ALA A 173 -51.07 7.35 -15.83
C ALA A 173 -50.85 5.90 -15.39
N GLU A 174 -51.73 4.99 -15.79
CA GLU A 174 -51.59 3.56 -15.53
C GLU A 174 -50.34 3.00 -16.20
N ALA A 175 -50.10 3.34 -17.46
CA ALA A 175 -48.90 2.92 -18.19
C ALA A 175 -47.62 3.45 -17.54
N ALA A 176 -47.59 4.73 -17.14
CA ALA A 176 -46.46 5.34 -16.45
C ALA A 176 -46.21 4.70 -15.08
N LYS A 177 -47.27 4.44 -14.30
CA LYS A 177 -47.19 3.76 -13.02
C LYS A 177 -46.67 2.33 -13.18
N ALA A 178 -47.20 1.57 -14.13
CA ALA A 178 -46.78 0.20 -14.41
C ALA A 178 -45.30 0.14 -14.81
N LEU A 179 -44.87 1.00 -15.74
CA LEU A 179 -43.47 1.10 -16.15
C LEU A 179 -42.55 1.43 -14.96
N ALA A 180 -42.95 2.35 -14.09
CA ALA A 180 -42.17 2.71 -12.91
C ALA A 180 -42.07 1.53 -11.94
N ILE A 181 -43.16 0.82 -11.68
CA ILE A 181 -43.17 -0.37 -10.83
C ILE A 181 -42.24 -1.45 -11.39
N ASP A 182 -42.33 -1.76 -12.67
CA ASP A 182 -41.54 -2.82 -13.30
C ASP A 182 -40.04 -2.47 -13.30
N THR A 183 -39.72 -1.21 -13.61
CA THR A 183 -38.34 -0.72 -13.57
C THR A 183 -37.76 -0.78 -12.17
N LEU A 184 -38.51 -0.32 -11.16
CA LEU A 184 -38.09 -0.33 -9.77
C LEU A 184 -37.97 -1.76 -9.22
N LYS A 185 -38.86 -2.68 -9.61
CA LYS A 185 -38.74 -4.11 -9.28
C LYS A 185 -37.47 -4.73 -9.85
N ALA A 186 -37.18 -4.48 -11.13
CA ALA A 186 -35.96 -4.98 -11.77
C ALA A 186 -34.69 -4.40 -11.09
N ALA A 187 -34.71 -3.10 -10.76
CA ALA A 187 -33.63 -2.46 -10.06
C ALA A 187 -33.41 -2.99 -8.64
N MET A 188 -34.48 -3.22 -7.87
CA MET A 188 -34.39 -3.86 -6.55
C MET A 188 -33.76 -5.24 -6.66
N ALA A 189 -34.20 -6.08 -7.61
CA ALA A 189 -33.64 -7.41 -7.80
C ALA A 189 -32.14 -7.37 -8.16
N ARG A 190 -31.74 -6.43 -9.02
CA ARG A 190 -30.32 -6.19 -9.36
C ARG A 190 -29.52 -5.78 -8.13
N LEU A 191 -29.98 -4.78 -7.38
CA LEU A 191 -29.28 -4.25 -6.21
C LEU A 191 -29.18 -5.28 -5.07
N ALA A 192 -30.26 -6.01 -4.80
CA ALA A 192 -30.26 -7.10 -3.81
C ALA A 192 -29.25 -8.20 -4.18
N LYS A 193 -29.15 -8.53 -5.47
CA LYS A 193 -28.13 -9.48 -5.95
C LYS A 193 -26.72 -8.92 -5.78
N GLU A 194 -26.48 -7.66 -6.14
CA GLU A 194 -25.16 -7.03 -5.98
C GLU A 194 -24.71 -6.98 -4.51
N GLU A 195 -25.63 -6.72 -3.58
CA GLU A 195 -25.35 -6.75 -2.14
C GLU A 195 -25.06 -8.18 -1.66
N ALA A 196 -25.83 -9.17 -2.10
CA ALA A 196 -25.60 -10.58 -1.78
C ALA A 196 -24.25 -11.08 -2.32
N ASP A 197 -23.93 -10.77 -3.58
CA ASP A 197 -22.66 -11.15 -4.22
C ASP A 197 -21.47 -10.51 -3.50
N ARG A 198 -21.58 -9.26 -3.04
CA ARG A 198 -20.54 -8.60 -2.21
C ARG A 198 -20.37 -9.29 -0.86
N ALA A 199 -21.47 -9.60 -0.17
CA ALA A 199 -21.43 -10.27 1.12
C ALA A 199 -20.83 -11.68 1.02
N GLU A 200 -21.15 -12.42 -0.05
CA GLU A 200 -20.55 -13.72 -0.33
C GLU A 200 -19.05 -13.59 -0.63
N LEU A 201 -18.65 -12.63 -1.47
CA LEU A 201 -17.25 -12.38 -1.79
C LEU A 201 -16.42 -12.02 -0.55
N ASP A 202 -16.97 -11.21 0.35
CA ASP A 202 -16.31 -10.86 1.61
C ASP A 202 -16.20 -12.06 2.55
N ARG A 203 -17.22 -12.93 2.59
CA ARG A 203 -17.16 -14.19 3.35
C ARG A 203 -16.09 -15.14 2.81
N LEU A 204 -16.01 -15.29 1.49
CA LEU A 204 -15.00 -16.12 0.83
C LEU A 204 -13.58 -15.59 1.10
N ARG A 205 -13.39 -14.26 1.07
CA ARG A 205 -12.10 -13.63 1.42
C ARG A 205 -11.73 -13.87 2.89
N ALA A 206 -12.69 -13.77 3.81
CA ALA A 206 -12.45 -14.04 5.22
C ALA A 206 -12.08 -15.52 5.46
N GLU A 207 -12.80 -16.45 4.84
CA GLU A 207 -12.49 -17.89 4.94
C GLU A 207 -11.10 -18.21 4.33
N GLN A 208 -10.78 -17.61 3.19
CA GLN A 208 -9.45 -17.78 2.57
C GLN A 208 -8.34 -17.24 3.48
N ALA A 209 -8.53 -16.06 4.07
CA ALA A 209 -7.56 -15.48 5.00
C ALA A 209 -7.34 -16.37 6.23
N GLU A 210 -8.41 -16.95 6.80
CA GLU A 210 -8.33 -17.89 7.92
C GLU A 210 -7.59 -19.17 7.52
N ARG A 211 -7.87 -19.73 6.34
CA ARG A 211 -7.14 -20.90 5.82
C ARG A 211 -5.65 -20.61 5.64
N GLU A 212 -5.31 -19.47 5.05
CA GLU A 212 -3.91 -19.06 4.86
C GLU A 212 -3.19 -18.81 6.20
N GLU A 213 -3.87 -18.25 7.21
CA GLU A 213 -3.33 -18.13 8.56
C GLU A 213 -3.11 -19.51 9.21
N ARG A 214 -4.08 -20.42 9.09
CA ARG A 214 -3.98 -21.78 9.61
C ARG A 214 -2.85 -22.58 8.93
N GLU A 215 -2.71 -22.48 7.62
CA GLU A 215 -1.64 -23.13 6.87
C GLU A 215 -0.27 -22.55 7.21
N ARG A 216 -0.18 -21.23 7.45
CA ARG A 216 1.04 -20.60 7.97
C ARG A 216 1.38 -21.10 9.36
N ALA A 217 0.42 -21.12 10.28
CA ALA A 217 0.60 -21.63 11.63
C ALA A 217 1.00 -23.11 11.63
N GLU A 218 0.40 -23.93 10.77
CA GLU A 218 0.77 -25.35 10.63
C GLU A 218 2.19 -25.51 10.04
N ARG A 219 2.56 -24.71 9.04
CA ARG A 219 3.91 -24.71 8.47
C ARG A 219 4.94 -24.28 9.51
N GLU A 220 4.68 -23.20 10.24
CA GLU A 220 5.54 -22.73 11.33
C GLU A 220 5.67 -23.78 12.44
N ALA A 221 4.58 -24.46 12.79
CA ALA A 221 4.60 -25.55 13.77
C ALA A 221 5.44 -26.74 13.28
N ARG A 222 5.26 -27.17 12.02
CA ARG A 222 6.06 -28.24 11.39
C ARG A 222 7.54 -27.86 11.31
N GLU A 223 7.85 -26.63 10.88
CA GLU A 223 9.23 -26.14 10.84
C GLU A 223 9.85 -26.05 12.24
N ALA A 224 9.10 -25.65 13.25
CA ALA A 224 9.55 -25.64 14.63
C ALA A 224 9.79 -27.07 15.18
N GLU A 225 8.92 -28.02 14.85
CA GLU A 225 9.09 -29.44 15.21
C GLU A 225 10.30 -30.05 14.51
N GLU A 226 10.47 -29.82 13.20
CA GLU A 226 11.63 -30.26 12.44
C GLU A 226 12.94 -29.68 12.98
N ARG A 227 12.96 -28.39 13.35
CA ARG A 227 14.12 -27.76 14.00
C ARG A 227 14.44 -28.41 15.34
N ARG A 228 13.43 -28.66 16.19
CA ARG A 228 13.63 -29.35 17.48
C ARG A 228 14.18 -30.76 17.27
N ALA A 229 13.62 -31.52 16.34
CA ALA A 229 14.09 -32.86 16.02
C ALA A 229 15.52 -32.87 15.45
N ALA A 230 15.87 -31.88 14.63
CA ALA A 230 17.23 -31.71 14.11
C ALA A 230 18.22 -31.31 15.21
N GLU A 231 17.83 -30.41 16.12
CA GLU A 231 18.63 -30.03 17.29
C GLU A 231 18.83 -31.22 18.25
N GLU A 232 17.79 -32.02 18.51
CA GLU A 232 17.88 -33.22 19.34
C GLU A 232 18.79 -34.28 18.71
N LYS A 233 18.65 -34.53 17.40
CA LYS A 233 19.56 -35.43 16.67
C LYS A 233 21.01 -34.93 16.71
N ALA A 234 21.23 -33.63 16.48
CA ALA A 234 22.56 -33.05 16.55
C ALA A 234 23.14 -33.11 17.98
N ALA A 235 22.32 -32.94 19.01
CA ALA A 235 22.73 -33.10 20.41
C ALA A 235 23.10 -34.55 20.72
N GLU A 236 22.30 -35.51 20.24
CA GLU A 236 22.56 -36.93 20.41
C GLU A 236 23.82 -37.37 19.65
N GLU A 237 24.00 -36.93 18.41
CA GLU A 237 25.24 -37.17 17.65
C GLU A 237 26.46 -36.58 18.35
N ARG A 238 26.35 -35.38 18.92
CA ARG A 238 27.42 -34.79 19.74
C ARG A 238 27.69 -35.60 20.99
N ARG A 239 26.66 -36.13 21.66
CA ARG A 239 26.81 -36.99 22.84
C ARG A 239 27.50 -38.30 22.49
N ILE A 240 27.05 -38.98 21.43
CA ILE A 240 27.66 -40.21 20.93
C ILE A 240 29.11 -39.95 20.48
N ALA A 241 29.38 -38.83 19.81
CA ALA A 241 30.74 -38.46 19.41
C ALA A 241 31.62 -38.17 20.63
N ALA A 242 31.10 -37.49 21.66
CA ALA A 242 31.81 -37.24 22.90
C ALA A 242 32.11 -38.54 23.67
N GLU A 243 31.13 -39.45 23.75
CA GLU A 243 31.29 -40.78 24.38
C GLU A 243 32.31 -41.63 23.61
N LYS A 244 32.25 -41.65 22.28
CA LYS A 244 33.27 -42.33 21.45
C LYS A 244 34.66 -41.72 21.63
N ALA A 245 34.77 -40.40 21.66
CA ALA A 245 36.05 -39.73 21.90
C ALA A 245 36.59 -40.01 23.32
N GLU A 246 35.71 -40.10 24.32
CA GLU A 246 36.10 -40.48 25.68
C GLU A 246 36.52 -41.96 25.77
N ALA A 247 35.77 -42.87 25.15
CA ALA A 247 36.13 -44.27 25.04
C ALA A 247 37.46 -44.46 24.29
N GLU A 248 37.69 -43.73 23.21
CA GLU A 248 38.97 -43.75 22.49
C GLU A 248 40.11 -43.19 23.35
N ARG A 249 39.88 -42.13 24.14
CA ARG A 249 40.88 -41.62 25.10
C ARG A 249 41.19 -42.64 26.19
N ILE A 250 40.18 -43.32 26.73
CA ILE A 250 40.36 -44.36 27.75
C ILE A 250 41.14 -45.54 27.15
N GLU A 251 40.79 -45.97 25.94
CA GLU A 251 41.45 -47.09 25.29
C GLU A 251 42.88 -46.74 24.87
N ARG A 252 43.11 -45.53 24.36
CA ARG A 252 44.45 -45.00 24.10
C ARG A 252 45.27 -44.91 25.39
N ALA A 253 44.69 -44.44 26.50
CA ALA A 253 45.37 -44.42 27.79
C ALA A 253 45.69 -45.84 28.31
N LYS A 254 44.82 -46.83 28.08
CA LYS A 254 45.11 -48.24 28.40
C LYS A 254 46.21 -48.81 27.50
N GLN A 255 46.20 -48.49 26.21
CA GLN A 255 47.23 -48.93 25.27
C GLN A 255 48.58 -48.29 25.61
N GLU A 256 48.62 -46.99 25.90
CA GLU A 256 49.81 -46.28 26.35
C GLU A 256 50.30 -46.85 27.69
N ALA A 257 49.41 -47.14 28.65
CA ALA A 257 49.78 -47.80 29.91
C ALA A 257 50.29 -49.24 29.71
N ALA A 258 49.70 -50.00 28.78
CA ALA A 258 50.14 -51.35 28.45
C ALA A 258 51.49 -51.34 27.71
N GLU A 259 51.70 -50.39 26.78
CA GLU A 259 52.96 -50.21 26.09
C GLU A 259 54.05 -49.74 27.07
N GLN A 260 53.72 -48.83 27.98
CA GLN A 260 54.62 -48.40 29.06
C GLN A 260 54.96 -49.56 29.99
N ALA A 261 53.98 -50.38 30.39
CA ALA A 261 54.22 -51.58 31.20
C ALA A 261 55.06 -52.62 30.44
N GLN A 262 54.86 -52.79 29.13
CA GLN A 262 55.71 -53.65 28.30
C GLN A 262 57.13 -53.10 28.16
N ARG A 263 57.31 -51.78 28.00
CA ARG A 263 58.62 -51.13 27.98
C ARG A 263 59.34 -51.24 29.32
N GLU A 264 58.62 -51.08 30.43
CA GLU A 264 59.15 -51.27 31.78
C GLU A 264 59.50 -52.73 32.06
N ALA A 265 58.66 -53.68 31.65
CA ALA A 265 58.96 -55.11 31.74
C ALA A 265 60.15 -55.51 30.84
N ALA A 266 60.24 -54.97 29.63
CA ALA A 266 61.38 -55.17 28.74
C ALA A 266 62.67 -54.53 29.29
N ALA A 267 62.58 -53.34 29.89
CA ALA A 267 63.70 -52.69 30.56
C ALA A 267 64.12 -53.46 31.82
N ALA A 268 63.18 -54.04 32.58
CA ALA A 268 63.48 -54.90 33.73
C ALA A 268 64.13 -56.23 33.29
N ALA A 269 63.61 -56.86 32.23
CA ALA A 269 64.21 -58.05 31.64
C ALA A 269 65.61 -57.77 31.08
N GLN A 270 65.82 -56.61 30.45
CA GLN A 270 67.14 -56.20 29.98
C GLN A 270 68.09 -55.94 31.15
N ARG A 271 67.62 -55.35 32.26
CA ARG A 271 68.43 -55.21 33.49
C ARG A 271 68.79 -56.55 34.10
N GLU A 272 67.88 -57.53 34.10
CA GLU A 272 68.19 -58.91 34.53
C GLU A 272 69.22 -59.58 33.61
N ILE A 273 69.11 -59.42 32.30
CA ILE A 273 70.11 -59.91 31.34
C ILE A 273 71.46 -59.22 31.56
N ASP A 274 71.47 -57.91 31.78
CA ASP A 274 72.69 -57.14 32.04
C ASP A 274 73.32 -57.49 33.40
N GLU A 275 72.52 -57.77 34.43
CA GLU A 275 73.00 -58.30 35.72
C GLU A 275 73.52 -59.74 35.60
N ALA A 276 72.84 -60.61 34.84
CA ALA A 276 73.31 -61.96 34.56
C ALA A 276 74.64 -61.93 33.79
N ASN A 277 74.78 -61.02 32.81
CA ASN A 277 76.02 -60.79 32.08
C ASN A 277 77.11 -60.19 32.99
N ARG A 278 76.77 -59.29 33.92
CA ARG A 278 77.73 -58.79 34.92
C ARG A 278 78.21 -59.89 35.85
N ARG A 279 77.31 -60.74 36.36
CA ARG A 279 77.65 -61.91 37.20
C ARG A 279 78.47 -62.95 36.43
N ALA A 280 78.17 -63.17 35.14
CA ALA A 280 78.98 -64.03 34.28
C ALA A 280 80.37 -63.44 34.02
N ALA A 281 80.48 -62.14 33.75
CA ALA A 281 81.76 -61.46 33.55
C ALA A 281 82.59 -61.32 34.84
N GLU A 282 81.96 -61.29 36.02
CA GLU A 282 82.64 -61.35 37.33
C GLU A 282 83.08 -62.78 37.66
N ALA A 283 82.29 -63.80 37.33
CA ALA A 283 82.67 -65.20 37.46
C ALA A 283 83.83 -65.58 36.52
N GLU A 284 83.83 -65.06 35.28
CA GLU A 284 84.91 -65.26 34.32
C GLU A 284 86.19 -64.54 34.74
N ARG A 285 86.09 -63.31 35.27
CA ARG A 285 87.24 -62.59 35.87
C ARG A 285 87.78 -63.30 37.11
N ALA A 286 86.93 -63.84 37.97
CA ALA A 286 87.36 -64.63 39.13
C ALA A 286 88.04 -65.96 38.72
N ALA A 287 87.53 -66.62 37.67
CA ALA A 287 88.14 -67.82 37.12
C ALA A 287 89.47 -67.53 36.40
N GLN A 288 89.63 -66.36 35.77
CA GLN A 288 90.88 -65.95 35.13
C GLN A 288 91.96 -65.60 36.16
N VAL A 289 91.61 -64.91 37.25
CA VAL A 289 92.54 -64.62 38.36
C VAL A 289 93.06 -65.91 39.01
N GLU A 290 92.23 -66.94 39.16
CA GLU A 290 92.67 -68.24 39.70
C GLU A 290 93.53 -69.04 38.71
N ARG A 291 93.24 -68.97 37.40
CA ARG A 291 94.10 -69.59 36.36
C ARG A 291 95.47 -68.91 36.25
N ASP A 292 95.53 -67.60 36.39
CA ASP A 292 96.80 -66.84 36.35
C ASP A 292 97.65 -67.12 37.61
N ARG A 293 97.02 -67.37 38.77
CA ARG A 293 97.71 -67.78 40.01
C ARG A 293 98.33 -69.18 39.91
N ILE A 294 97.61 -70.14 39.33
CA ILE A 294 98.08 -71.52 39.13
C ILE A 294 99.19 -71.57 38.06
N ALA A 295 99.08 -70.79 36.98
CA ALA A 295 100.11 -70.72 35.93
C ALA A 295 101.43 -70.09 36.42
N ALA A 296 101.38 -69.10 37.33
CA ALA A 296 102.57 -68.48 37.90
C ALA A 296 103.34 -69.43 38.85
N GLU A 297 102.62 -70.23 39.65
CA GLU A 297 103.21 -71.17 40.62
C GLU A 297 103.81 -72.44 39.97
N GLU A 298 103.32 -72.80 38.77
CA GLU A 298 103.87 -73.91 37.98
C GLU A 298 105.08 -73.50 37.14
N ALA A 299 105.12 -72.25 36.66
CA ALA A 299 106.26 -71.69 35.94
C ALA A 299 107.50 -71.50 36.84
N GLU A 300 107.31 -71.15 38.12
CA GLU A 300 108.41 -70.96 39.08
C GLU A 300 109.08 -72.31 39.46
N ARG A 301 108.30 -73.38 39.67
CA ARG A 301 108.81 -74.74 39.93
C ARG A 301 109.56 -75.34 38.74
N GLN A 302 109.14 -75.08 37.51
CA GLN A 302 109.82 -75.57 36.31
C GLN A 302 111.13 -74.82 36.01
N ALA A 303 111.22 -73.53 36.35
CA ALA A 303 112.44 -72.74 36.19
C ALA A 303 113.54 -73.14 37.21
N GLU A 304 113.16 -73.49 38.44
CA GLU A 304 114.10 -73.89 39.48
C GLU A 304 114.64 -75.32 39.28
N ALA A 305 113.79 -76.25 38.83
CA ALA A 305 114.20 -77.62 38.49
C ALA A 305 115.19 -77.69 37.29
N LYS A 306 115.06 -76.77 36.33
CA LYS A 306 115.94 -76.72 35.15
C LYS A 306 117.33 -76.12 35.46
N ARG A 307 117.40 -75.13 36.36
CA ARG A 307 118.68 -74.53 36.81
C ARG A 307 119.59 -75.52 37.56
N LEU A 308 119.01 -76.42 38.36
CA LEU A 308 119.78 -77.37 39.15
C LEU A 308 120.38 -78.52 38.30
N ALA A 309 119.71 -78.89 37.20
CA ALA A 309 120.18 -79.93 36.28
C ALA A 309 121.33 -79.45 35.38
N ASP A 310 121.27 -78.20 34.91
CA ASP A 310 122.26 -77.64 33.99
C ASP A 310 123.61 -77.30 34.68
N GLU A 311 123.61 -77.05 36.00
CA GLU A 311 124.84 -76.75 36.77
C GLU A 311 125.66 -78.01 37.12
N GLN A 312 125.02 -79.18 37.25
CA GLN A 312 125.69 -80.45 37.56
C GLN A 312 126.42 -81.01 36.33
N ALA A 313 125.84 -80.88 35.13
CA ALA A 313 126.39 -81.41 33.89
C ALA A 313 127.68 -80.69 33.42
N ALA A 314 127.84 -79.41 33.74
CA ALA A 314 129.02 -78.63 33.34
C ALA A 314 130.29 -78.98 34.13
N ARG A 315 130.16 -79.49 35.38
CA ARG A 315 131.32 -79.81 36.25
C ARG A 315 131.93 -81.17 35.94
N GLU A 316 131.14 -82.12 35.44
CA GLU A 316 131.61 -83.48 35.13
C GLU A 316 132.40 -83.54 33.80
N ALA A 317 132.09 -82.66 32.84
CA ALA A 317 132.77 -82.62 31.55
C ALA A 317 134.21 -82.08 31.61
N ASP A 318 134.50 -81.09 32.47
CA ASP A 318 135.85 -80.50 32.60
C ASP A 318 136.86 -81.48 33.24
N GLN A 319 136.40 -82.30 34.19
CA GLN A 319 137.26 -83.26 34.90
C GLN A 319 137.73 -84.43 34.01
N ALA A 320 136.87 -84.88 33.09
CA ALA A 320 137.18 -85.95 32.15
C ALA A 320 138.23 -85.53 31.10
N HIS A 321 138.10 -84.31 30.56
CA HIS A 321 139.03 -83.77 29.55
C HIS A 321 140.46 -83.66 30.10
N ARG A 322 140.60 -83.13 31.32
CA ARG A 322 141.91 -82.92 31.95
C ARG A 322 142.64 -84.23 32.25
N SER A 323 141.89 -85.27 32.64
CA SER A 323 142.43 -86.59 32.93
C SER A 323 142.94 -87.31 31.68
N ALA A 324 142.26 -87.14 30.54
CA ALA A 324 142.66 -87.76 29.28
C ALA A 324 144.00 -87.21 28.76
N VAL A 325 144.19 -85.88 28.80
CA VAL A 325 145.41 -85.23 28.32
C VAL A 325 146.65 -85.64 29.13
N MET A 326 146.52 -85.74 30.46
CA MET A 326 147.63 -86.20 31.32
C MET A 326 148.02 -87.65 31.03
N LYS A 327 147.03 -88.51 30.74
CA LYS A 327 147.29 -89.91 30.40
C LYS A 327 148.06 -90.03 29.09
N ALA A 328 147.68 -89.26 28.07
CA ALA A 328 148.36 -89.24 26.78
C ALA A 328 149.82 -88.75 26.88
N ALA A 329 150.07 -87.69 27.66
CA ALA A 329 151.43 -87.19 27.90
C ALA A 329 152.31 -88.23 28.61
N LYS A 330 151.75 -88.99 29.56
CA LYS A 330 152.45 -90.05 30.28
C LYS A 330 152.84 -91.19 29.33
N GLU A 331 151.90 -91.66 28.51
CA GLU A 331 152.13 -92.74 27.56
C GLU A 331 153.20 -92.34 26.51
N ALA A 332 153.17 -91.10 26.02
CA ALA A 332 154.19 -90.62 25.08
C ALA A 332 155.61 -90.69 25.68
N ILE A 333 155.79 -90.26 26.94
CA ILE A 333 157.09 -90.30 27.64
C ILE A 333 157.57 -91.75 27.85
N MET A 334 156.65 -92.69 28.12
CA MET A 334 156.99 -94.11 28.28
C MET A 334 157.60 -94.73 27.02
N THR A 335 157.23 -94.25 25.83
CA THR A 335 157.76 -94.75 24.54
C THR A 335 159.26 -94.55 24.37
N CYS A 336 159.88 -93.64 25.13
CA CYS A 336 161.31 -93.36 25.09
C CYS A 336 162.15 -94.31 25.98
N GLY A 337 161.57 -95.39 26.50
CA GLY A 337 162.27 -96.42 27.29
C GLY A 337 162.32 -96.15 28.80
N VAL A 338 161.48 -95.25 29.30
CA VAL A 338 161.36 -94.91 30.73
C VAL A 338 160.22 -95.71 31.36
N ASP A 339 160.39 -96.20 32.59
CA ASP A 339 159.35 -96.94 33.32
C ASP A 339 158.15 -96.05 33.71
N GLU A 340 156.99 -96.68 33.91
CA GLU A 340 155.71 -95.98 34.08
C GLU A 340 155.67 -95.06 35.31
N ASP A 341 156.30 -95.45 36.41
CA ASP A 341 156.23 -94.70 37.65
C ASP A 341 157.07 -93.41 37.56
N THR A 342 158.22 -93.50 36.88
CA THR A 342 159.05 -92.34 36.54
C THR A 342 158.34 -91.43 35.52
N ALA A 343 157.71 -91.96 34.47
CA ALA A 343 156.97 -91.17 33.48
C ALA A 343 155.79 -90.41 34.11
N LYS A 344 155.06 -91.03 35.05
CA LYS A 344 153.97 -90.38 35.79
C LYS A 344 154.47 -89.24 36.67
N LYS A 345 155.60 -89.41 37.36
CA LYS A 345 156.20 -88.34 38.17
C LYS A 345 156.61 -87.14 37.30
N ILE A 346 157.14 -87.39 36.10
CA ILE A 346 157.50 -86.33 35.16
C ILE A 346 156.26 -85.55 34.68
N VAL A 347 155.18 -86.23 34.29
CA VAL A 347 153.92 -85.55 33.90
C VAL A 347 153.32 -84.74 35.04
N LEU A 348 153.40 -85.24 36.28
CA LEU A 348 152.93 -84.53 37.46
C LEU A 348 153.80 -83.30 37.78
N LEU A 349 155.12 -83.40 37.64
CA LEU A 349 156.04 -82.26 37.80
C LEU A 349 155.78 -81.17 36.75
N ILE A 350 155.50 -81.56 35.49
CA ILE A 350 155.15 -80.61 34.43
C ILE A 350 153.79 -79.96 34.71
N ARG A 351 152.79 -80.71 35.22
CA ARG A 351 151.51 -80.12 35.65
C ARG A 351 151.70 -79.14 36.81
N ALA A 352 152.57 -79.47 37.76
CA ALA A 352 152.86 -78.62 38.91
C ALA A 352 153.71 -77.38 38.54
N GLY A 353 154.28 -77.35 37.33
CA GLY A 353 155.09 -76.23 36.84
C GLY A 353 156.53 -76.23 37.38
N GLU A 354 156.99 -77.33 37.96
CA GLU A 354 158.32 -77.46 38.57
C GLU A 354 159.44 -77.74 37.56
N VAL A 355 159.09 -78.03 36.29
CA VAL A 355 160.03 -78.12 35.17
C VAL A 355 160.02 -76.77 34.43
N PRO A 356 161.09 -75.96 34.52
CA PRO A 356 161.10 -74.64 33.90
C PRO A 356 160.92 -74.73 32.38
N ASN A 357 160.13 -73.81 31.82
CA ASN A 357 159.85 -73.67 30.38
C ASN A 357 159.06 -74.82 29.71
N VAL A 358 158.37 -75.68 30.46
CA VAL A 358 157.48 -76.73 29.94
C VAL A 358 156.13 -76.76 30.70
N SER A 359 154.99 -76.88 30.01
CA SER A 359 153.64 -76.93 30.61
C SER A 359 152.66 -77.82 29.82
N LEU A 360 151.72 -78.49 30.49
CA LEU A 360 150.61 -79.23 29.85
C LEU A 360 149.43 -78.29 29.57
N ARG A 361 148.92 -78.29 28.34
CA ARG A 361 147.66 -77.61 27.97
C ARG A 361 146.54 -78.63 28.00
N PHE A 362 145.51 -78.34 28.81
CA PHE A 362 144.37 -79.21 29.00
C PHE A 362 143.32 -79.08 27.92
#